data_AF-A0A067PT11-F1
#
_entry.id   AF-A0A067PT11-F1
#
_cell.length_a   1.000
_cell.length_b   1.000
_cell.length_c   1.000
_cell.angle_alpha   90.00
_cell.angle_beta   90.00
_cell.angle_gamma   90.00
#
_symmetry.space_group_name_H-M   'P 1'
#
loop_
_entity.id
_entity.type
_entity.pdbx_description
1 polymer ?
#
loop_
_entity_poly.entity_id
_entity_poly.type
_entity_poly.pdbx_seq_one_letter_code
_entity_poly.pdbx_strand_id
1 'polypeptide(L)'
;MLTSIPPLLLLSSATNPPLPSMTIVSSQIPWQIMVTPSSTSYITLSDVMSAIYTSLRTSISRAEFESLPVKAKIQVNDAFVQRWKSVAGGQREMGTERSKGVKRVDWFCGRTRFEALELAESGGGEFWVLRVRGGSQDLGDPMKHRSAPEPVEPMSLPDIYSPSHVPHTPSSRSFTRTPAAWQIHPERYAPSGSRSANQLGNTHHLQTSQ
;
A
#
# COMPACT_ATOMS: atom_id res chain seq x y z
N MET A 1 -26.25 -5.80 -2.29
CA MET A 1 -26.16 -6.54 -3.57
C MET A 1 -24.92 -6.04 -4.30
N LEU A 2 -23.81 -6.79 -4.33
CA LEU A 2 -22.69 -6.46 -5.21
C LEU A 2 -23.10 -6.94 -6.61
N THR A 3 -23.41 -6.01 -7.50
CA THR A 3 -23.75 -6.34 -8.90
C THR A 3 -22.52 -6.93 -9.55
N SER A 4 -22.65 -8.15 -10.10
CA SER A 4 -21.62 -8.74 -10.95
C SER A 4 -21.30 -7.77 -12.09
N ILE A 5 -20.03 -7.43 -12.28
CA ILE A 5 -19.60 -6.56 -13.37
C ILE A 5 -19.83 -7.32 -14.69
N PRO A 6 -20.61 -6.79 -15.65
CA PRO A 6 -20.82 -7.47 -16.93
C PRO A 6 -19.47 -7.76 -17.62
N PRO A 7 -19.25 -8.97 -18.17
CA PRO A 7 -17.97 -9.33 -18.78
C PRO A 7 -17.49 -8.34 -19.86
N LEU A 8 -18.42 -7.79 -20.65
CA LEU A 8 -18.09 -6.82 -21.69
C LEU A 8 -17.53 -5.51 -21.13
N LEU A 9 -17.94 -5.11 -19.92
CA LEU A 9 -17.43 -3.91 -19.26
C LEU A 9 -16.00 -4.10 -18.73
N LEU A 10 -15.58 -5.34 -18.49
CA LEU A 10 -14.17 -5.62 -18.18
C LEU A 10 -13.26 -5.42 -19.40
N LEU A 11 -13.79 -5.53 -20.62
CA LEU A 11 -13.04 -5.38 -21.87
C LEU A 11 -13.03 -3.94 -22.41
N SER A 12 -13.85 -3.04 -21.85
CA SER A 12 -13.82 -1.64 -22.25
C SER A 12 -12.54 -0.94 -21.79
N SER A 13 -12.16 0.13 -22.48
CA SER A 13 -11.06 1.00 -22.03
C SER A 13 -11.28 1.44 -20.58
N ALA A 14 -10.23 1.37 -19.77
CA ALA A 14 -10.30 1.80 -18.36
C ALA A 14 -10.36 3.33 -18.22
N THR A 15 -9.99 4.05 -19.28
CA THR A 15 -9.84 5.51 -19.29
C THR A 15 -10.48 6.10 -20.54
N ASN A 16 -10.87 7.36 -20.45
CA ASN A 16 -11.32 8.16 -21.58
C ASN A 16 -10.58 9.50 -21.53
N PRO A 17 -9.64 9.79 -22.46
CA PRO A 17 -9.27 8.96 -23.61
C PRO A 17 -8.53 7.65 -23.21
N PRO A 18 -8.51 6.60 -24.06
CA PRO A 18 -7.79 5.35 -23.77
C PRO A 18 -6.28 5.55 -23.63
N LEU A 19 -5.71 5.04 -22.54
CA LEU A 19 -4.27 5.11 -22.25
C LEU A 19 -3.53 3.80 -22.62
N PRO A 20 -2.28 3.85 -23.11
CA PRO A 20 -1.48 2.66 -23.39
C PRO A 20 -0.83 2.05 -22.14
N SER A 21 -0.80 2.78 -21.02
CA SER A 21 -0.30 2.32 -19.72
C SER A 21 -0.73 3.28 -18.63
N MET A 22 -0.80 2.83 -17.38
CA MET A 22 -0.96 3.72 -16.22
C MET A 22 -0.11 3.24 -15.04
N THR A 23 0.24 4.17 -14.16
CA THR A 23 0.90 3.87 -12.89
C THR A 23 -0.04 4.21 -11.75
N ILE A 24 -0.31 3.21 -10.91
CA ILE A 24 -1.14 3.34 -9.72
C ILE A 24 -0.23 3.38 -8.48
N VAL A 25 -0.49 4.32 -7.58
CA VAL A 25 0.22 4.53 -6.32
C VAL A 25 -0.75 4.48 -5.15
N SER A 26 -0.24 4.26 -3.94
CA SER A 26 -1.03 4.40 -2.72
C SER A 26 -0.14 4.83 -1.57
N SER A 27 -0.66 5.65 -0.65
CA SER A 27 0.10 6.07 0.53
C SER A 27 0.37 4.94 1.52
N GLN A 28 -0.30 3.78 1.36
CA GLN A 28 -0.17 2.63 2.26
C GLN A 28 0.94 1.66 1.86
N ILE A 29 1.49 1.80 0.65
CA ILE A 29 2.53 0.92 0.13
C ILE A 29 3.63 1.73 -0.56
N PRO A 30 4.91 1.33 -0.45
CA PRO A 30 6.01 2.05 -1.08
C PRO A 30 6.16 1.72 -2.57
N TRP A 31 5.49 0.68 -3.06
CA TRP A 31 5.59 0.23 -4.45
C TRP A 31 4.51 0.85 -5.33
N GLN A 32 4.85 1.02 -6.60
CA GLN A 32 3.92 1.38 -7.64
C GLN A 32 3.35 0.13 -8.31
N ILE A 33 2.12 0.21 -8.80
CA ILE A 33 1.47 -0.83 -9.60
C ILE A 33 1.42 -0.33 -11.03
N MET A 34 2.27 -0.89 -11.89
CA MET A 34 2.26 -0.60 -13.31
C MET A 34 1.19 -1.44 -13.99
N VAL A 35 0.37 -0.80 -14.82
CA VAL A 35 -0.66 -1.46 -15.62
C VAL A 35 -0.30 -1.32 -17.09
N THR A 36 -0.24 -2.45 -17.78
CA THR A 36 -0.03 -2.53 -19.23
C THR A 36 -1.13 -3.37 -19.87
N PRO A 37 -1.50 -3.09 -21.12
CA PRO A 37 -2.50 -3.87 -21.85
C PRO A 37 -2.07 -5.33 -21.99
N SER A 38 -3.00 -6.27 -21.81
CA SER A 38 -2.75 -7.69 -22.05
C SER A 38 -2.99 -8.13 -23.49
N SER A 39 -3.98 -7.52 -24.18
CA SER A 39 -4.49 -7.99 -25.47
C SER A 39 -4.83 -6.87 -26.47
N THR A 40 -4.82 -5.61 -26.03
CA THR A 40 -5.24 -4.43 -26.80
C THR A 40 -4.11 -3.39 -26.85
N SER A 41 -4.29 -2.31 -27.61
CA SER A 41 -3.34 -1.18 -27.63
C SER A 41 -3.51 -0.20 -26.45
N TYR A 42 -4.58 -0.36 -25.68
CA TYR A 42 -4.94 0.46 -24.52
C TYR A 42 -5.29 -0.41 -23.32
N ILE A 43 -5.22 0.15 -22.12
CA ILE A 43 -5.55 -0.56 -20.88
C ILE A 43 -7.05 -0.78 -20.75
N THR A 44 -7.46 -2.00 -20.46
CA THR A 44 -8.85 -2.36 -20.16
C THR A 44 -9.12 -2.33 -18.66
N LEU A 45 -10.39 -2.31 -18.26
CA LEU A 45 -10.74 -2.46 -16.84
C LEU A 45 -10.23 -3.80 -16.28
N SER A 46 -10.25 -4.86 -17.09
CA SER A 46 -9.69 -6.17 -16.72
C SER A 46 -8.20 -6.07 -16.40
N ASP A 47 -7.42 -5.35 -17.21
CA ASP A 47 -5.98 -5.15 -16.98
C ASP A 47 -5.73 -4.43 -15.65
N VAL A 48 -6.48 -3.35 -15.38
CA VAL A 48 -6.38 -2.57 -14.13
C VAL A 48 -6.69 -3.44 -12.93
N MET A 49 -7.83 -4.14 -12.93
CA MET A 49 -8.25 -4.98 -11.80
C MET A 49 -7.28 -6.14 -11.58
N SER A 50 -6.79 -6.74 -12.65
CA SER A 50 -5.81 -7.83 -12.60
C SER A 50 -4.46 -7.36 -12.07
N ALA A 51 -3.97 -6.20 -12.51
CA ALA A 51 -2.70 -5.63 -12.04
C ALA A 51 -2.75 -5.28 -10.55
N ILE A 52 -3.85 -4.67 -10.08
CA ILE A 52 -4.06 -4.40 -8.66
C ILE A 52 -4.10 -5.72 -7.87
N TYR A 53 -4.92 -6.67 -8.29
CA TYR A 53 -5.08 -7.94 -7.57
C TYR A 53 -3.74 -8.70 -7.47
N THR A 54 -3.07 -8.91 -8.60
CA THR A 54 -1.81 -9.67 -8.67
C THR A 54 -0.70 -9.00 -7.87
N SER A 55 -0.53 -7.67 -8.02
CA SER A 55 0.46 -6.91 -7.25
C SER A 55 0.19 -7.04 -5.75
N LEU A 56 -1.05 -6.81 -5.30
CA LEU A 56 -1.39 -6.89 -3.87
C LEU A 56 -1.27 -8.30 -3.29
N ARG A 57 -1.42 -9.36 -4.10
CA ARG A 57 -1.23 -10.75 -3.66
C ARG A 57 0.22 -11.23 -3.66
N THR A 58 1.15 -10.40 -4.12
CA THR A 58 2.59 -10.71 -4.12
C THR A 58 3.11 -10.79 -2.68
N SER A 59 3.89 -11.81 -2.36
CA SER A 59 4.58 -11.92 -1.06
C SER A 59 5.67 -10.86 -0.93
N ILE A 60 5.83 -10.30 0.26
CA ILE A 60 6.92 -9.35 0.52
C ILE A 60 8.18 -10.09 0.95
N SER A 61 9.32 -9.49 0.67
CA SER A 61 10.62 -9.96 1.17
C SER A 61 10.79 -9.67 2.66
N ARG A 62 11.72 -10.40 3.28
CA ARG A 62 12.13 -10.15 4.66
C ARG A 62 12.64 -8.73 4.85
N ALA A 63 13.49 -8.23 3.95
CA ALA A 63 14.06 -6.89 4.05
C ALA A 63 12.97 -5.80 4.04
N GLU A 64 11.95 -5.94 3.19
CA GLU A 64 10.81 -5.02 3.16
C GLU A 64 10.03 -5.06 4.47
N PHE A 65 9.74 -6.25 5.01
CA PHE A 65 9.07 -6.37 6.31
C PHE A 65 9.92 -5.78 7.44
N GLU A 66 11.23 -6.04 7.45
CA GLU A 66 12.13 -5.57 8.50
C GLU A 66 12.34 -4.05 8.47
N SER A 67 12.17 -3.41 7.31
CA SER A 67 12.23 -1.95 7.16
C SER A 67 11.06 -1.20 7.81
N LEU A 68 9.98 -1.90 8.17
CA LEU A 68 8.82 -1.30 8.82
C LEU A 68 9.15 -0.84 10.26
N PRO A 69 8.56 0.27 10.72
CA PRO A 69 8.53 0.60 12.14
C PRO A 69 7.86 -0.51 12.96
N VAL A 70 8.26 -0.68 14.22
CA VAL A 70 7.75 -1.75 15.12
C VAL A 70 6.23 -1.80 15.17
N LYS A 71 5.57 -0.64 15.31
CA LYS A 71 4.10 -0.56 15.33
C LYS A 71 3.48 -1.07 14.03
N ALA A 72 4.08 -0.74 12.88
CA ALA A 72 3.60 -1.20 11.58
C ALA A 72 3.81 -2.70 11.39
N LYS A 73 4.94 -3.27 11.86
CA LYS A 73 5.17 -4.72 11.84
C LYS A 73 4.06 -5.49 12.55
N ILE A 74 3.64 -5.01 13.73
CA ILE A 74 2.54 -5.62 14.50
C ILE A 74 1.24 -5.60 13.69
N GLN A 75 0.84 -4.44 13.15
CA GLN A 75 -0.39 -4.31 12.37
C GLN A 75 -0.40 -5.16 11.09
N VAL A 76 0.73 -5.22 10.39
CA VAL A 76 0.90 -6.06 9.20
C VAL A 76 0.84 -7.54 9.56
N ASN A 77 1.47 -7.93 10.67
CA ASN A 77 1.40 -9.31 11.16
C ASN A 77 -0.03 -9.70 11.57
N ASP A 78 -0.76 -8.82 12.23
CA ASP A 78 -2.16 -9.06 12.60
C ASP A 78 -3.03 -9.24 11.34
N ALA A 79 -2.84 -8.41 10.32
CA ALA A 79 -3.54 -8.54 9.05
C ALA A 79 -3.19 -9.84 8.31
N PHE A 80 -1.92 -10.23 8.30
CA PHE A 80 -1.47 -11.54 7.81
C PHE A 80 -2.19 -12.68 8.53
N VAL A 81 -2.26 -12.62 9.87
CA VAL A 81 -2.92 -13.64 10.69
C VAL A 81 -4.42 -13.71 10.41
N GLN A 82 -5.09 -12.56 10.35
CA GLN A 82 -6.50 -12.49 10.00
C GLN A 82 -6.75 -13.09 8.62
N ARG A 83 -5.93 -12.77 7.62
CA ARG A 83 -6.08 -13.25 6.25
C ARG A 83 -6.05 -14.77 6.15
N TRP A 84 -5.03 -15.43 6.70
CA TRP A 84 -4.95 -16.90 6.56
C TRP A 84 -5.99 -17.62 7.42
N LYS A 85 -6.44 -17.02 8.52
CA LYS A 85 -7.54 -17.54 9.34
C LYS A 85 -8.92 -17.35 8.70
N SER A 86 -9.10 -16.34 7.84
CA SER A 86 -10.37 -16.09 7.14
C SER A 86 -10.54 -16.88 5.85
N VAL A 87 -9.57 -17.75 5.49
CA VAL A 87 -9.67 -18.60 4.31
C VAL A 87 -10.80 -19.59 4.51
N ALA A 88 -11.77 -19.59 3.60
CA ALA A 88 -12.79 -20.62 3.54
C ALA A 88 -12.13 -21.98 3.25
N GLY A 89 -12.48 -23.01 4.02
CA GLY A 89 -11.89 -24.33 3.94
C GLY A 89 -11.56 -24.91 5.31
N GLY A 90 -10.80 -25.99 5.34
CA GLY A 90 -10.29 -26.60 6.55
C GLY A 90 -8.85 -26.20 6.85
N GLN A 91 -8.22 -26.94 7.77
CA GLN A 91 -6.86 -26.69 8.22
C GLN A 91 -5.83 -26.71 7.07
N ARG A 92 -6.08 -27.49 6.01
CA ARG A 92 -5.19 -27.60 4.86
C ARG A 92 -5.13 -26.29 4.06
N GLU A 93 -6.27 -25.69 3.76
CA GLU A 93 -6.36 -24.43 3.02
C GLU A 93 -5.77 -23.27 3.85
N MET A 94 -6.05 -23.26 5.16
CA MET A 94 -5.47 -22.30 6.11
C MET A 94 -3.94 -22.44 6.17
N GLY A 95 -3.41 -23.66 6.28
CA GLY A 95 -1.98 -23.94 6.27
C GLY A 95 -1.31 -23.52 4.96
N THR A 96 -1.98 -23.75 3.82
CA THR A 96 -1.52 -23.34 2.49
C THR A 96 -1.48 -21.82 2.34
N GLU A 97 -2.46 -21.08 2.89
CA GLU A 97 -2.41 -19.62 2.84
C GLU A 97 -1.40 -19.04 3.84
N ARG A 98 -1.22 -19.69 5.00
CA ARG A 98 -0.20 -19.32 6.00
C ARG A 98 1.21 -19.46 5.43
N SER A 99 1.51 -20.54 4.70
CA SER A 99 2.86 -20.79 4.15
C SER A 99 3.29 -19.78 3.09
N LYS A 100 2.35 -19.06 2.47
CA LYS A 100 2.67 -17.98 1.51
C LYS A 100 3.26 -16.74 2.17
N GLY A 101 3.27 -16.68 3.50
CA GLY A 101 3.83 -15.56 4.27
C GLY A 101 3.04 -14.26 4.11
N VAL A 102 3.66 -13.16 4.53
CA VAL A 102 3.10 -11.81 4.45
C VAL A 102 3.04 -11.36 2.98
N LYS A 103 1.93 -10.75 2.60
CA LYS A 103 1.67 -10.22 1.26
C LYS A 103 1.53 -8.70 1.29
N ARG A 104 1.69 -8.06 0.13
CA ARG A 104 1.51 -6.60 -0.03
C ARG A 104 0.14 -6.13 0.45
N VAL A 105 -0.92 -6.93 0.28
CA VAL A 105 -2.26 -6.63 0.80
C VAL A 105 -2.30 -6.50 2.32
N ASP A 106 -1.40 -7.17 3.06
CA ASP A 106 -1.37 -7.12 4.52
C ASP A 106 -0.86 -5.74 5.02
N TRP A 107 -0.15 -4.97 4.19
CA TRP A 107 0.24 -3.57 4.49
C TRP A 107 -0.95 -2.63 4.63
N PHE A 108 -2.08 -2.98 4.02
CA PHE A 108 -3.31 -2.21 4.17
C PHE A 108 -4.00 -2.45 5.52
N CYS A 109 -3.47 -3.36 6.35
CA CYS A 109 -3.90 -3.58 7.73
C CYS A 109 -5.41 -3.83 7.84
N GLY A 110 -5.96 -4.69 6.98
CA GLY A 110 -7.39 -5.01 6.92
C GLY A 110 -8.26 -4.06 6.08
N ARG A 111 -7.69 -2.96 5.54
CA ARG A 111 -8.38 -2.04 4.63
C ARG A 111 -8.35 -2.58 3.19
N THR A 112 -9.20 -3.56 2.90
CA THR A 112 -9.15 -4.32 1.63
C THR A 112 -10.32 -4.04 0.68
N ARG A 113 -11.19 -3.08 1.02
CA ARG A 113 -12.29 -2.68 0.14
C ARG A 113 -11.81 -1.62 -0.83
N PHE A 114 -11.79 -1.94 -2.13
CA PHE A 114 -11.56 -0.97 -3.18
C PHE A 114 -12.61 0.15 -3.09
N GLU A 115 -12.16 1.40 -3.10
CA GLU A 115 -13.04 2.57 -3.06
C GLU A 115 -13.02 3.30 -4.40
N ALA A 116 -11.84 3.72 -4.85
CA ALA A 116 -11.68 4.45 -6.10
C ALA A 116 -10.24 4.40 -6.63
N LEU A 117 -10.11 4.75 -7.92
CA LEU A 117 -8.86 5.25 -8.50
C LEU A 117 -9.06 6.72 -8.83
N GLU A 118 -8.26 7.58 -8.20
CA GLU A 118 -8.34 9.02 -8.38
C GLU A 118 -7.16 9.52 -9.21
N LEU A 119 -7.41 10.35 -10.21
CA LEU A 119 -6.35 11.04 -10.94
C LEU A 119 -5.78 12.15 -10.04
N ALA A 120 -4.46 12.18 -9.92
CA ALA A 120 -3.75 13.24 -9.23
C ALA A 120 -2.66 13.80 -10.13
N GLU A 121 -2.52 15.12 -10.11
CA GLU A 121 -1.48 15.86 -10.83
C GLU A 121 -0.36 16.25 -9.86
N SER A 122 0.89 16.03 -10.26
CA SER A 122 2.04 16.61 -9.56
C SER A 122 3.19 16.87 -10.51
N GLY A 123 3.70 18.11 -10.50
CA GLY A 123 5.06 18.46 -10.92
C GLY A 123 5.55 17.91 -12.27
N GLY A 124 4.67 17.66 -13.25
CA GLY A 124 5.04 17.20 -14.59
C GLY A 124 4.40 15.88 -15.06
N GLY A 125 3.49 15.27 -14.31
CA GLY A 125 2.75 14.10 -14.78
C GLY A 125 1.48 13.76 -13.99
N GLU A 126 0.69 12.86 -14.58
CA GLU A 126 -0.52 12.29 -14.00
C GLU A 126 -0.20 10.92 -13.36
N PHE A 127 -0.68 10.69 -12.15
CA PHE A 127 -0.64 9.37 -11.51
C PHE A 127 -1.99 9.04 -10.89
N TRP A 128 -2.25 7.74 -10.76
CA TRP A 128 -3.52 7.24 -10.26
C TRP A 128 -3.38 6.79 -8.82
N VAL A 129 -4.21 7.32 -7.92
CA VAL A 129 -4.16 7.00 -6.51
C VAL A 129 -5.20 5.93 -6.19
N LEU A 130 -4.75 4.78 -5.71
CA LEU A 130 -5.60 3.74 -5.17
C LEU A 130 -6.10 4.12 -3.78
N ARG A 131 -7.41 4.34 -3.69
CA ARG A 131 -8.14 4.50 -2.44
C ARG A 131 -8.74 3.18 -2.01
N VAL A 132 -8.53 2.86 -0.74
CA VAL A 132 -9.18 1.74 -0.09
C VAL A 132 -9.95 2.26 1.11
N ARG A 133 -11.15 1.71 1.29
CA ARG A 133 -11.95 1.98 2.46
C ARG A 133 -11.54 1.05 3.58
N GLY A 134 -11.51 1.56 4.80
CA GLY A 134 -11.59 0.70 5.97
C GLY A 134 -12.93 -0.02 6.01
N GLY A 135 -12.90 -1.31 6.37
CA GLY A 135 -14.08 -1.85 7.06
C GLY A 135 -14.29 -1.00 8.31
N SER A 136 -15.53 -0.65 8.61
CA SER A 136 -15.90 0.08 9.83
C SER A 136 -15.47 -0.73 11.06
N GLN A 137 -14.21 -0.57 11.44
CA GLN A 137 -13.71 -0.55 12.79
C GLN A 137 -13.02 0.82 12.82
N ASP A 138 -13.74 1.90 13.10
CA ASP A 138 -13.91 2.33 14.49
C ASP A 138 -13.46 1.25 15.48
N LEU A 139 -12.14 1.03 15.46
CA LEU A 139 -11.45 0.26 16.46
C LEU A 139 -11.40 1.20 17.66
N GLY A 140 -12.54 1.31 18.34
CA GLY A 140 -12.55 1.61 19.75
C GLY A 140 -11.45 0.77 20.36
N ASP A 141 -10.44 1.47 20.85
CA ASP A 141 -9.31 1.00 21.64
C ASP A 141 -9.41 -0.51 21.99
N PRO A 142 -8.82 -1.42 21.19
CA PRO A 142 -8.92 -2.86 21.46
C PRO A 142 -8.17 -3.26 22.74
N MET A 143 -7.56 -2.29 23.42
CA MET A 143 -6.79 -2.44 24.65
C MET A 143 -7.63 -2.45 25.93
N LYS A 144 -8.94 -2.18 25.92
CA LYS A 144 -9.70 -2.11 27.20
C LYS A 144 -10.22 -3.42 27.76
N HIS A 145 -10.25 -4.52 27.01
CA HIS A 145 -10.82 -5.79 27.52
C HIS A 145 -10.03 -7.06 27.19
N ARG A 146 -8.79 -6.96 26.70
CA ARG A 146 -7.91 -8.14 26.63
C ARG A 146 -6.98 -8.13 27.83
N SER A 147 -7.15 -9.11 28.73
CA SER A 147 -6.10 -9.53 29.66
C SER A 147 -4.77 -9.57 28.90
N ALA A 148 -3.70 -9.16 29.59
CA ALA A 148 -2.35 -9.10 29.04
C ALA A 148 -2.08 -10.29 28.11
N PRO A 149 -1.50 -10.07 26.91
CA PRO A 149 -1.08 -11.19 26.09
C PRO A 149 -0.18 -12.07 26.95
N GLU A 150 -0.58 -13.34 27.10
CA GLU A 150 0.31 -14.40 27.58
C GLU A 150 1.69 -14.19 26.95
N PRO A 151 2.79 -14.32 27.72
CA PRO A 151 4.13 -14.18 27.20
C PRO A 151 4.23 -15.02 25.93
N VAL A 152 4.30 -14.36 24.79
CA VAL A 152 4.54 -15.04 23.54
C VAL A 152 5.95 -15.57 23.70
N GLU A 153 6.09 -16.87 23.98
CA GLU A 153 7.38 -17.53 23.87
C GLU A 153 8.03 -17.07 22.57
N PRO A 154 9.33 -16.75 22.55
CA PRO A 154 10.01 -16.32 21.34
C PRO A 154 9.72 -17.33 20.24
N MET A 155 8.79 -16.98 19.36
CA MET A 155 8.23 -17.90 18.39
C MET A 155 9.38 -18.25 17.45
N SER A 156 9.84 -19.50 17.53
CA SER A 156 10.73 -20.07 16.53
C SER A 156 10.11 -19.79 15.16
N LEU A 157 10.79 -18.95 14.37
CA LEU A 157 10.38 -18.65 13.01
C LEU A 157 10.16 -19.97 12.27
N PRO A 158 9.10 -20.09 11.45
CA PRO A 158 8.93 -21.30 10.64
C PRO A 158 10.17 -21.50 9.76
N ASP A 159 10.60 -22.75 9.59
CA ASP A 159 11.83 -23.20 8.88
C ASP A 159 12.01 -22.66 7.45
N ILE A 160 11.01 -21.97 6.91
CA ILE A 160 11.07 -21.24 5.65
C ILE A 160 12.11 -20.10 5.69
N TYR A 161 12.61 -19.74 6.89
CA TYR A 161 13.72 -18.79 7.08
C TYR A 161 15.06 -19.46 7.43
N SER A 162 15.18 -20.79 7.37
CA SER A 162 16.45 -21.49 7.61
C SER A 162 17.40 -21.37 6.39
N PRO A 163 18.72 -21.19 6.59
CA PRO A 163 19.70 -20.97 5.49
C PRO A 163 19.88 -22.13 4.49
N SER A 164 19.20 -23.26 4.70
CA SER A 164 19.51 -24.53 4.04
C SER A 164 18.60 -24.88 2.86
N HIS A 165 17.65 -24.02 2.48
CA HIS A 165 16.79 -24.25 1.31
C HIS A 165 17.23 -23.36 0.15
N VAL A 166 18.24 -23.83 -0.58
CA VAL A 166 18.64 -23.26 -1.88
C VAL A 166 17.82 -23.99 -2.96
N PRO A 167 16.87 -23.33 -3.65
CA PRO A 167 16.29 -23.90 -4.85
C PRO A 167 17.34 -23.83 -5.97
N HIS A 168 17.59 -24.95 -6.64
CA HIS A 168 18.43 -24.98 -7.84
C HIS A 168 17.87 -24.03 -8.90
N THR A 169 18.63 -23.00 -9.24
CA THR A 169 18.37 -22.10 -10.38
C THR A 169 18.75 -22.79 -11.69
N PRO A 170 17.88 -22.85 -12.72
CA PRO A 170 18.34 -22.98 -14.08
C PRO A 170 18.90 -21.64 -14.59
N SER A 171 19.99 -21.77 -15.34
CA SER A 171 20.88 -20.71 -15.81
C SER A 171 20.24 -19.70 -16.78
N SER A 172 20.58 -18.43 -16.55
CA SER A 172 20.83 -17.33 -17.49
C SER A 172 19.82 -16.98 -18.60
N ARG A 173 19.31 -15.74 -18.54
CA ARG A 173 19.54 -14.74 -19.58
C ARG A 173 19.51 -13.33 -18.99
N SER A 174 20.63 -12.64 -19.18
CA SER A 174 20.94 -11.28 -18.81
C SER A 174 20.08 -10.25 -19.55
N PHE A 175 19.51 -9.30 -18.82
CA PHE A 175 19.12 -8.00 -19.38
C PHE A 175 19.45 -6.90 -18.37
N THR A 176 20.53 -6.19 -18.64
CA THR A 176 20.93 -4.99 -17.91
C THR A 176 20.11 -3.80 -18.40
N ARG A 177 19.33 -3.18 -17.52
CA ARG A 177 19.12 -1.72 -17.49
C ARG A 177 18.44 -1.30 -16.19
N THR A 178 19.24 -0.75 -15.30
CA THR A 178 18.81 0.04 -14.15
C THR A 178 18.24 1.38 -14.64
N PRO A 179 17.11 1.86 -14.10
CA PRO A 179 16.88 3.28 -13.94
C PRO A 179 17.06 3.67 -12.48
N ALA A 180 17.61 4.86 -12.29
CA ALA A 180 18.02 5.46 -11.04
C ALA A 180 16.94 5.44 -9.94
N ALA A 181 17.39 5.17 -8.72
CA ALA A 181 16.61 5.29 -7.50
C ALA A 181 16.18 6.75 -7.29
N TRP A 182 14.87 7.01 -7.38
CA TRP A 182 14.29 8.25 -6.86
C TRP A 182 13.92 8.01 -5.40
N GLN A 183 14.74 8.54 -4.49
CA GLN A 183 14.42 8.59 -3.07
C GLN A 183 13.28 9.59 -2.84
N ILE A 184 12.13 9.10 -2.40
CA ILE A 184 11.04 9.94 -1.93
C ILE A 184 11.45 10.46 -0.55
N HIS A 185 11.87 11.73 -0.48
CA HIS A 185 12.10 12.43 0.77
C HIS A 185 10.75 12.82 1.40
N PRO A 186 10.44 12.38 2.64
CA PRO A 186 9.16 12.67 3.29
C PRO A 186 9.00 14.11 3.84
N GLU A 187 9.96 15.02 3.62
CA GLU A 187 9.96 16.36 4.25
C GLU A 187 9.47 17.54 3.40
N ARG A 188 8.96 17.34 2.17
CA ARG A 188 8.45 18.46 1.33
C ARG A 188 6.92 18.59 1.25
N TYR A 189 6.22 18.18 2.29
CA TYR A 189 4.77 18.39 2.39
C TYR A 189 4.42 19.12 3.69
N ALA A 190 4.82 20.39 3.77
CA ALA A 190 4.21 21.35 4.67
C ALA A 190 3.53 22.44 3.81
N PRO A 191 2.23 22.70 3.96
CA PRO A 191 1.58 23.81 3.26
C PRO A 191 2.13 25.13 3.83
N SER A 192 2.80 25.92 2.99
CA SER A 192 3.20 27.29 3.30
C SER A 192 1.95 28.16 3.43
N GLY A 193 1.53 28.43 4.67
CA GLY A 193 0.29 29.17 4.90
C GLY A 193 0.05 29.55 6.35
N SER A 194 1.04 30.11 7.04
CA SER A 194 0.82 30.83 8.31
C SER A 194 1.36 32.25 8.17
N ARG A 195 0.49 33.18 7.72
CA ARG A 195 0.71 34.62 7.90
C ARG A 195 0.66 34.90 9.39
N SER A 196 1.83 35.15 9.98
CA SER A 196 1.96 35.72 11.31
C SER A 196 1.61 37.21 11.23
N ALA A 197 0.48 37.60 11.85
CA ALA A 197 0.16 38.99 12.13
C ALA A 197 0.65 39.28 13.56
N ASN A 198 1.78 39.96 13.67
CA ASN A 198 2.22 40.64 14.89
C ASN A 198 2.92 41.93 14.44
N GLN A 199 2.16 43.01 14.34
CA GLN A 199 2.71 44.35 14.21
C GLN A 199 2.73 44.99 15.60
N LEU A 200 3.95 45.28 16.04
CA LEU A 200 4.30 45.88 17.32
C LEU A 200 3.69 47.28 17.45
N GLY A 201 3.01 47.51 18.58
CA GLY A 201 2.82 48.85 19.13
C GLY A 201 3.98 49.17 20.07
N ASN A 202 4.56 50.37 19.94
CA ASN A 202 4.80 51.37 21.01
C ASN A 202 5.81 52.43 20.52
N THR A 203 5.33 53.66 20.29
CA THR A 203 5.45 54.86 21.15
C THR A 203 6.83 55.50 21.20
N HIS A 204 6.93 56.74 20.70
CA HIS A 204 7.63 57.83 21.38
C HIS A 204 6.92 59.16 21.13
N HIS A 205 7.17 60.07 22.07
CA HIS A 205 6.33 61.13 22.59
C HIS A 205 6.82 62.51 22.10
N LEU A 206 5.86 63.42 21.90
CA LEU A 206 5.86 64.90 22.04
C LEU A 206 7.18 65.70 21.93
N GLN A 207 7.19 66.72 21.07
CA GLN A 207 7.42 68.11 21.51
C GLN A 207 6.96 69.19 20.50
N THR A 208 6.49 70.28 21.09
CA THR A 208 5.89 71.52 20.57
C THR A 208 6.90 72.61 20.18
N SER A 209 6.49 73.47 19.24
CA SER A 209 6.86 74.89 18.93
C SER A 209 7.02 75.03 17.41
N GLN A 210 6.45 75.99 16.69
CA GLN A 210 6.05 77.37 16.98
C GLN A 210 4.75 77.75 16.27
#